data_AF-Q9VT89-F1
#
_entry.id   AF-Q9VT89-F1
#
_cell.length_a   1.000
_cell.length_b   1.000
_cell.length_c   1.000
_cell.angle_alpha   90.00
_cell.angle_beta   90.00
_cell.angle_gamma   90.00
#
_symmetry.space_group_name_H-M   'P 1'
#
loop_
_entity.id
_entity.type
_entity.pdbx_description
1 polymer ?
#
loop_
_entity_poly.entity_id
_entity_poly.type
_entity_poly.pdbx_seq_one_letter_code
_entity_poly.pdbx_strand_id
1 'polypeptide(L)'
;MQALQVLALLLLSGVFGKDLQECEDLGNGSYLCREIESFEQLNRYVGKNWKSVKVVNEHTGIERAEDGELPGLSTLLQLDLSESGGVTLGEKGLQDFKALQKLNLTHAQLDELKSEQFPNPSEMINFDVSYNDILAITTKLMSGFGNLVYANFSENLIAVIEPNAFRHMKNLRFLDLTTNYQENITLGENANLRFLSISNNNLRDFQWCHLRVLPKLEELHLHSNWLEHLDMGIFYALPNLRVLNVSNNNLFEIKRTLFMAPGEIAPLELLDYSSNIVKVLDDSVFCRLKKLRTLNLWLNQINRIHPRAFLGLSSLQTLHLQGNKISILPDDVFANLTALEKLDLSKNNIQKLGLRVFGERILRKLIYLDLSNNYIADLHPLALSSMPFIKELRLRRNRLVSLDLRMFAPLRQLQLLTINENRLEEIDGEILDTLDRLNHLELNNNRLTFLPDLKSSQNLLQLRNITLEGNPWQCLCLDEITSWLNGRHVSYARPSSAYFSGRKPLCVVTPMDKCLRDLQETKAQGIVESYEKI
;
A
#
# COMPACT_ATOMS: atom_id res chain seq x y z
N MET A 1 -35.10 -32.39 -41.10
CA MET A 1 -34.74 -31.86 -42.45
C MET A 1 -34.57 -30.35 -42.50
N GLN A 2 -35.19 -29.53 -41.65
CA GLN A 2 -34.96 -28.07 -41.62
C GLN A 2 -33.64 -27.64 -40.92
N ALA A 3 -33.10 -28.44 -40.00
CA ALA A 3 -31.80 -28.16 -39.36
C ALA A 3 -30.59 -28.35 -40.31
N LEU A 4 -30.71 -29.25 -41.30
CA LEU A 4 -29.67 -29.47 -42.32
C LEU A 4 -29.67 -28.38 -43.41
N GLN A 5 -30.80 -27.68 -43.62
CA GLN A 5 -30.86 -26.55 -44.54
C GLN A 5 -30.20 -25.28 -43.98
N VAL A 6 -30.20 -25.09 -42.66
CA VAL A 6 -29.47 -23.96 -42.03
C VAL A 6 -27.96 -24.19 -42.05
N LEU A 7 -27.51 -25.45 -41.86
CA LEU A 7 -26.09 -25.79 -42.02
C LEU A 7 -25.62 -25.68 -43.48
N ALA A 8 -26.47 -26.06 -44.45
CA ALA A 8 -26.17 -25.90 -45.87
C ALA A 8 -26.22 -24.44 -46.34
N LEU A 9 -27.07 -23.59 -45.75
CA LEU A 9 -27.09 -22.15 -46.03
C LEU A 9 -25.91 -21.40 -45.40
N LEU A 10 -25.33 -21.90 -44.31
CA LEU A 10 -24.05 -21.42 -43.77
C LEU A 10 -22.85 -21.88 -44.62
N LEU A 11 -22.94 -23.03 -45.27
CA LEU A 11 -21.92 -23.53 -46.22
C LEU A 11 -22.05 -22.92 -47.64
N LEU A 12 -23.22 -22.38 -48.00
CA LEU A 12 -23.49 -21.72 -49.28
C LEU A 12 -23.49 -20.18 -49.21
N SER A 13 -23.57 -19.60 -48.02
CA SER A 13 -23.05 -18.25 -47.79
C SER A 13 -21.53 -18.36 -47.79
N GLY A 14 -20.85 -17.80 -48.77
CA GLY A 14 -19.39 -17.65 -48.81
C GLY A 14 -18.84 -16.76 -47.69
N VAL A 15 -19.21 -17.03 -46.44
CA VAL A 15 -18.50 -16.63 -45.22
C VAL A 15 -17.52 -17.77 -44.89
N PHE A 16 -16.77 -18.19 -45.92
CA PHE A 16 -15.37 -18.54 -45.69
C PHE A 16 -14.75 -17.32 -45.03
N GLY A 17 -13.95 -17.56 -43.99
CA GLY A 17 -13.42 -16.58 -43.05
C GLY A 17 -13.48 -15.16 -43.57
N LYS A 18 -14.19 -14.27 -42.87
CA LYS A 18 -13.64 -12.92 -42.80
C LYS A 18 -12.19 -13.15 -42.43
N ASP A 19 -11.28 -12.84 -43.35
CA ASP A 19 -9.89 -12.57 -43.04
C ASP A 19 -9.96 -11.58 -41.88
N LEU A 20 -9.98 -12.12 -40.66
CA LEU A 20 -9.74 -11.33 -39.47
C LEU A 20 -8.31 -10.95 -39.71
N GLN A 21 -8.14 -9.71 -40.16
CA GLN A 21 -6.85 -9.14 -40.43
C GLN A 21 -6.00 -9.47 -39.20
N GLU A 22 -5.02 -10.37 -39.37
CA GLU A 22 -4.28 -10.93 -38.23
C GLU A 22 -3.66 -9.81 -37.42
N CYS A 23 -3.40 -8.66 -38.04
CA CYS A 23 -2.98 -7.44 -37.40
C CYS A 23 -3.95 -6.27 -37.63
N GLU A 24 -4.38 -5.66 -36.53
CA GLU A 24 -5.22 -4.47 -36.45
C GLU A 24 -4.36 -3.20 -36.20
N ASP A 25 -4.67 -2.10 -36.90
CA ASP A 25 -4.00 -0.81 -36.71
C ASP A 25 -4.59 -0.06 -35.51
N LEU A 26 -3.77 0.24 -34.50
CA LEU A 26 -4.15 1.00 -33.30
C LEU A 26 -3.84 2.50 -33.43
N GLY A 27 -3.28 2.94 -34.55
CA GLY A 27 -2.85 4.31 -34.82
C GLY A 27 -1.41 4.61 -34.43
N ASN A 28 -0.87 5.71 -34.98
CA ASN A 28 0.51 6.16 -34.77
C ASN A 28 1.60 5.12 -35.11
N GLY A 29 1.29 4.18 -36.01
CA GLY A 29 2.18 3.09 -36.39
C GLY A 29 2.25 1.95 -35.37
N SER A 30 1.24 1.84 -34.50
CA SER A 30 1.13 0.75 -33.51
C SER A 30 0.12 -0.28 -33.99
N TYR A 31 0.45 -1.55 -33.87
CA TYR A 31 -0.39 -2.65 -34.36
C TYR A 31 -0.58 -3.71 -33.29
N LEU A 32 -1.77 -4.32 -33.27
CA LEU A 32 -2.10 -5.50 -32.49
C LEU A 32 -2.26 -6.68 -33.43
N CYS A 33 -1.37 -7.65 -33.33
CA CYS A 33 -1.46 -8.89 -34.06
C CYS A 33 -1.98 -10.03 -33.17
N ARG A 34 -2.76 -10.93 -33.76
CA ARG A 34 -3.36 -12.08 -33.09
C ARG A 34 -3.01 -13.38 -33.81
N GLU A 35 -2.77 -14.44 -33.04
CA GLU A 35 -2.46 -15.79 -33.55
C GLU A 35 -1.27 -15.79 -34.54
N ILE A 36 -0.20 -15.07 -34.18
CA ILE A 36 1.06 -15.08 -34.93
C ILE A 36 1.97 -16.15 -34.34
N GLU A 37 2.19 -17.22 -35.10
CA GLU A 37 2.92 -18.41 -34.65
C GLU A 37 4.43 -18.32 -34.91
N SER A 38 4.88 -17.37 -35.74
CA SER A 38 6.30 -17.21 -36.05
C SER A 38 6.72 -15.78 -36.39
N PHE A 39 7.99 -15.45 -36.20
CA PHE A 39 8.54 -14.17 -36.66
C PHE A 39 8.54 -14.05 -38.19
N GLU A 40 8.61 -15.17 -38.92
CA GLU A 40 8.46 -15.23 -40.37
C GLU A 40 7.06 -14.79 -40.82
N GLN A 41 6.03 -15.24 -40.11
CA GLN A 41 4.65 -14.79 -40.33
C GLN A 41 4.53 -13.30 -40.02
N LEU A 42 5.03 -12.84 -38.86
CA LEU A 42 5.00 -11.43 -38.49
C LEU A 42 5.66 -10.55 -39.56
N ASN A 43 6.82 -10.97 -40.07
CA ASN A 43 7.59 -10.25 -41.09
C ASN A 43 6.80 -10.03 -42.39
N ARG A 44 5.78 -10.84 -42.70
CA ARG A 44 4.91 -10.64 -43.87
C ARG A 44 3.90 -9.51 -43.66
N TYR A 45 3.52 -9.21 -42.41
CA TYR A 45 2.57 -8.16 -42.07
C TYR A 45 3.24 -6.80 -41.83
N VAL A 46 4.44 -6.80 -41.25
CA VAL A 46 5.12 -5.56 -40.86
C VAL A 46 5.42 -4.68 -42.07
N GLY A 47 4.71 -3.56 -42.15
CA GLY A 47 4.91 -2.54 -43.17
C GLY A 47 5.95 -1.49 -42.77
N LYS A 48 6.46 -0.71 -43.74
CA LYS A 48 7.50 0.32 -43.51
C LYS A 48 7.16 1.39 -42.47
N ASN A 49 5.88 1.61 -42.18
CA ASN A 49 5.40 2.64 -41.26
C ASN A 49 5.18 2.11 -39.84
N TRP A 50 5.33 0.80 -39.62
CA TRP A 50 5.12 0.17 -38.34
C TRP A 50 6.24 0.55 -37.39
N LYS A 51 5.86 0.91 -36.16
CA LYS A 51 6.77 1.31 -35.08
C LYS A 51 6.66 0.36 -33.90
N SER A 52 5.44 -0.06 -33.54
CA SER A 52 5.21 -0.98 -32.45
C SER A 52 4.27 -2.11 -32.85
N VAL A 53 4.53 -3.30 -32.32
CA VAL A 53 3.65 -4.45 -32.43
C VAL A 53 3.45 -5.07 -31.07
N LYS A 54 2.20 -5.39 -30.74
CA LYS A 54 1.86 -6.37 -29.71
C LYS A 54 1.33 -7.63 -30.37
N VAL A 55 1.80 -8.80 -29.96
CA VAL A 55 1.27 -10.10 -30.38
C VAL A 55 0.50 -10.72 -29.22
N VAL A 56 -0.72 -11.18 -29.51
CA VAL A 56 -1.58 -11.90 -28.57
C VAL A 56 -1.97 -13.23 -29.18
N ASN A 57 -1.55 -14.33 -28.55
CA ASN A 57 -1.91 -15.67 -28.98
C ASN A 57 -2.68 -16.37 -27.86
N GLU A 58 -3.84 -16.95 -28.19
CA GLU A 58 -4.65 -17.65 -27.21
C GLU A 58 -4.21 -19.11 -27.04
N HIS A 59 -3.66 -19.74 -28.10
CA HIS A 59 -3.43 -21.19 -28.13
C HIS A 59 -2.02 -21.61 -28.53
N THR A 60 -1.25 -20.71 -29.13
CA THR A 60 0.05 -21.02 -29.74
C THR A 60 1.14 -20.15 -29.17
N GLY A 61 2.36 -20.68 -29.12
CA GLY A 61 3.56 -19.88 -28.89
C GLY A 61 4.00 -19.17 -30.17
N ILE A 62 5.07 -18.39 -30.06
CA ILE A 62 5.74 -17.80 -31.22
C ILE A 62 7.16 -18.33 -31.33
N GLU A 63 7.54 -18.75 -32.54
CA GLU A 63 8.85 -19.34 -32.80
C GLU A 63 9.66 -18.54 -33.83
N ARG A 64 10.99 -18.62 -33.72
CA ARG A 64 11.92 -18.14 -34.75
C ARG A 64 12.55 -19.32 -35.48
N ALA A 65 12.30 -19.43 -36.78
CA ALA A 65 13.00 -20.43 -37.61
C ALA A 65 14.52 -20.14 -37.68
N GLU A 66 15.33 -21.17 -37.91
CA GLU A 66 16.81 -21.01 -37.97
C GLU A 66 17.30 -20.28 -39.23
N ASP A 67 16.53 -20.34 -40.32
CA ASP A 67 16.94 -19.86 -41.64
C ASP A 67 16.13 -18.65 -42.13
N GLY A 68 16.79 -17.80 -42.93
CA GLY A 68 16.21 -16.60 -43.55
C GLY A 68 16.48 -15.31 -42.77
N GLU A 69 16.57 -14.19 -43.50
CA GLU A 69 16.56 -12.84 -42.92
C GLU A 69 15.12 -12.31 -42.87
N LEU A 70 14.81 -11.50 -41.86
CA LEU A 70 13.48 -10.92 -41.66
C LEU A 70 13.53 -9.39 -41.80
N PRO A 71 13.74 -8.86 -43.02
CA PRO A 71 14.06 -7.45 -43.23
C PRO A 71 12.92 -6.50 -42.83
N GLY A 72 11.67 -6.95 -42.85
CA GLY A 72 10.52 -6.16 -42.40
C GLY A 72 10.57 -5.84 -40.90
N LEU A 73 11.18 -6.71 -40.10
CA LEU A 73 11.29 -6.52 -38.64
C LEU A 73 12.39 -5.53 -38.24
N SER A 74 13.32 -5.23 -39.16
CA SER A 74 14.50 -4.40 -38.88
C SER A 74 14.20 -2.96 -38.50
N THR A 75 13.03 -2.43 -38.89
CA THR A 75 12.60 -1.06 -38.59
C THR A 75 11.71 -0.96 -37.35
N LEU A 76 11.30 -2.09 -36.77
CA LEU A 76 10.40 -2.11 -35.64
C LEU A 76 11.10 -1.57 -34.38
N LEU A 77 10.45 -0.64 -33.68
CA LEU A 77 11.01 0.02 -32.50
C LEU A 77 10.53 -0.62 -31.19
N GLN A 78 9.36 -1.24 -31.18
CA GLN A 78 8.77 -1.85 -29.98
C GLN A 78 8.11 -3.17 -30.32
N LEU A 79 8.39 -4.19 -29.51
CA LEU A 79 7.81 -5.52 -29.62
C LEU A 79 7.30 -5.94 -28.24
N ASP A 80 6.01 -6.28 -28.18
CA ASP A 80 5.35 -6.80 -26.99
C ASP A 80 4.81 -8.21 -27.27
N LEU A 81 5.40 -9.19 -26.60
CA LEU A 81 5.07 -10.61 -26.68
C LEU A 81 4.49 -11.14 -25.36
N SER A 82 4.08 -10.24 -24.44
CA SER A 82 3.68 -10.61 -23.08
C SER A 82 2.43 -11.50 -22.98
N GLU A 83 1.66 -11.56 -24.06
CA GLU A 83 0.45 -12.38 -24.18
C GLU A 83 0.54 -13.31 -25.40
N SER A 84 1.76 -13.66 -25.84
CA SER A 84 1.98 -14.52 -27.02
C SER A 84 2.17 -16.00 -26.67
N GLY A 85 1.98 -16.39 -25.41
CA GLY A 85 2.29 -17.73 -24.93
C GLY A 85 3.81 -17.94 -24.81
N GLY A 86 4.26 -19.18 -25.05
CA GLY A 86 5.70 -19.50 -25.04
C GLY A 86 6.43 -18.87 -26.23
N VAL A 87 7.64 -18.34 -25.99
CA VAL A 87 8.49 -17.75 -27.03
C VAL A 87 9.73 -18.63 -27.23
N THR A 88 9.87 -19.21 -28.42
CA THR A 88 11.06 -20.00 -28.80
C THR A 88 11.96 -19.18 -29.70
N LEU A 89 13.08 -18.68 -29.15
CA LEU A 89 14.00 -17.80 -29.89
C LEU A 89 14.96 -18.55 -30.85
N GLY A 90 15.25 -19.84 -30.62
CA GLY A 90 16.27 -20.56 -31.40
C GLY A 90 17.66 -19.89 -31.33
N GLU A 91 18.55 -20.17 -32.28
CA GLU A 91 19.90 -19.54 -32.31
C GLU A 91 19.87 -18.08 -32.80
N LYS A 92 19.00 -17.76 -33.77
CA LYS A 92 18.90 -16.40 -34.33
C LYS A 92 18.12 -15.41 -33.46
N GLY A 93 17.15 -15.88 -32.69
CA GLY A 93 16.32 -15.05 -31.82
C GLY A 93 15.78 -13.79 -32.49
N LEU A 94 16.18 -12.65 -31.94
CA LEU A 94 15.77 -11.30 -32.32
C LEU A 94 16.84 -10.56 -33.13
N GLN A 95 17.85 -11.22 -33.70
CA GLN A 95 18.93 -10.58 -34.47
C GLN A 95 18.42 -9.65 -35.61
N ASP A 96 17.27 -9.97 -36.21
CA ASP A 96 16.68 -9.17 -37.30
C ASP A 96 16.03 -7.86 -36.80
N PHE A 97 15.71 -7.75 -35.51
CA PHE A 97 15.09 -6.57 -34.89
C PHE A 97 16.10 -5.46 -34.59
N LYS A 98 16.82 -4.99 -35.61
CA LYS A 98 17.99 -4.10 -35.49
C LYS A 98 17.70 -2.74 -34.84
N ALA A 99 16.49 -2.20 -35.01
CA ALA A 99 16.10 -0.90 -34.45
C ALA A 99 15.32 -0.99 -33.13
N LEU A 100 15.21 -2.19 -32.54
CA LEU A 100 14.32 -2.42 -31.40
C LEU A 100 14.80 -1.68 -30.15
N GLN A 101 13.93 -0.83 -29.60
CA GLN A 101 14.19 -0.01 -28.42
C GLN A 101 13.43 -0.50 -27.18
N LYS A 102 12.26 -1.12 -27.36
CA LYS A 102 11.47 -1.69 -26.26
C LYS A 102 11.09 -3.13 -26.56
N LEU A 103 11.38 -4.00 -25.62
CA LEU A 103 11.04 -5.41 -25.70
C LEU A 103 10.34 -5.84 -24.42
N ASN A 104 9.14 -6.38 -24.56
CA ASN A 104 8.38 -6.99 -23.49
C ASN A 104 8.20 -8.49 -23.78
N LEU A 105 8.85 -9.32 -22.98
CA LEU A 105 8.81 -10.78 -22.99
C LEU A 105 8.27 -11.31 -21.65
N THR A 106 7.41 -10.54 -20.96
CA THR A 106 6.78 -11.02 -19.74
C THR A 106 5.98 -12.30 -20.00
N HIS A 107 6.00 -13.30 -19.11
CA HIS A 107 5.24 -14.55 -19.29
C HIS A 107 5.58 -15.36 -20.56
N ALA A 108 6.77 -15.17 -21.13
CA ALA A 108 7.20 -15.80 -22.37
C ALA A 108 7.74 -17.23 -22.22
N GLN A 109 7.70 -17.81 -21.01
CA GLN A 109 8.21 -19.16 -20.68
C GLN A 109 9.70 -19.34 -21.01
N LEU A 110 10.50 -18.28 -20.84
CA LEU A 110 11.93 -18.29 -21.13
C LEU A 110 12.72 -18.85 -19.96
N ASP A 111 13.63 -19.79 -20.21
CA ASP A 111 14.54 -20.36 -19.22
C ASP A 111 15.98 -19.85 -19.36
N GLU A 112 16.38 -19.46 -20.57
CA GLU A 112 17.70 -18.93 -20.91
C GLU A 112 17.63 -17.80 -21.94
N LEU A 113 18.55 -16.84 -21.84
CA LEU A 113 18.78 -15.81 -22.85
C LEU A 113 20.26 -15.79 -23.25
N LYS A 114 20.52 -15.89 -24.55
CA LYS A 114 21.88 -15.93 -25.10
C LYS A 114 22.21 -14.63 -25.82
N SER A 115 23.46 -14.18 -25.70
CA SER A 115 23.93 -12.96 -26.36
C SER A 115 23.75 -12.98 -27.88
N GLU A 116 23.85 -14.16 -28.47
CA GLU A 116 23.75 -14.43 -29.90
C GLU A 116 22.34 -14.19 -30.42
N GLN A 117 21.32 -14.27 -29.57
CA GLN A 117 19.93 -14.06 -29.96
C GLN A 117 19.56 -12.59 -30.13
N PHE A 118 20.47 -11.65 -29.86
CA PHE A 118 20.18 -10.22 -29.92
C PHE A 118 21.10 -9.49 -30.91
N PRO A 119 20.62 -8.39 -31.54
CA PRO A 119 21.50 -7.49 -32.28
C PRO A 119 22.61 -6.97 -31.37
N ASN A 120 23.84 -6.94 -31.87
CA ASN A 120 25.00 -6.43 -31.14
C ASN A 120 25.75 -5.39 -31.99
N PRO A 121 25.79 -4.10 -31.56
CA PRO A 121 25.16 -3.56 -30.35
C PRO A 121 23.64 -3.50 -30.47
N SER A 122 22.94 -3.56 -29.34
CA SER A 122 21.49 -3.42 -29.27
C SER A 122 21.09 -1.95 -29.06
N GLU A 123 20.02 -1.52 -29.75
CA GLU A 123 19.38 -0.22 -29.55
C GLU A 123 18.39 -0.21 -28.37
N MET A 124 18.32 -1.31 -27.62
CA MET A 124 17.33 -1.49 -26.56
C MET A 124 17.53 -0.52 -25.39
N ILE A 125 16.44 0.13 -25.02
CA ILE A 125 16.33 1.12 -23.93
C ILE A 125 15.46 0.56 -22.80
N ASN A 126 14.46 -0.25 -23.12
CA ASN A 126 13.57 -0.91 -22.18
C ASN A 126 13.54 -2.41 -22.46
N PHE A 127 13.81 -3.20 -21.43
CA PHE A 127 13.79 -4.65 -21.48
C PHE A 127 13.00 -5.20 -20.31
N ASP A 128 11.87 -5.85 -20.58
CA ASP A 128 11.06 -6.54 -19.60
C ASP A 128 11.02 -8.04 -19.92
N VAL A 129 11.55 -8.85 -19.01
CA VAL A 129 11.55 -10.32 -19.07
C VAL A 129 11.00 -10.89 -17.76
N SER A 130 10.13 -10.13 -17.09
CA SER A 130 9.53 -10.57 -15.84
C SER A 130 8.65 -11.81 -16.00
N TYR A 131 8.40 -12.55 -14.92
CA TYR A 131 7.56 -13.75 -14.94
C TYR A 131 8.01 -14.82 -15.96
N ASN A 132 9.29 -15.16 -15.90
CA ASN A 132 9.91 -16.23 -16.69
C ASN A 132 10.67 -17.18 -15.76
N ASP A 133 11.41 -18.13 -16.32
CA ASP A 133 12.19 -19.14 -15.58
C ASP A 133 13.70 -18.91 -15.71
N ILE A 134 14.14 -17.66 -15.94
CA ILE A 134 15.55 -17.33 -16.19
C ILE A 134 16.39 -17.64 -14.95
N LEU A 135 17.46 -18.43 -15.14
CA LEU A 135 18.31 -18.92 -14.06
C LEU A 135 19.50 -18.01 -13.72
N ALA A 136 20.01 -17.27 -14.70
CA ALA A 136 21.21 -16.46 -14.54
C ALA A 136 21.24 -15.22 -15.45
N ILE A 137 21.88 -14.16 -14.97
CA ILE A 137 22.23 -12.98 -15.78
C ILE A 137 23.74 -13.01 -16.05
N THR A 138 24.11 -13.21 -17.32
CA THR A 138 25.52 -13.31 -17.72
C THR A 138 26.07 -11.97 -18.23
N THR A 139 27.35 -11.74 -18.01
CA THR A 139 28.09 -10.58 -18.52
C THR A 139 28.08 -10.54 -20.03
N LYS A 140 28.14 -11.71 -20.67
CA LYS A 140 28.14 -11.86 -22.13
C LYS A 140 26.83 -11.32 -22.73
N LEU A 141 25.68 -11.79 -22.23
CA LEU A 141 24.36 -11.30 -22.63
C LEU A 141 24.26 -9.79 -22.43
N MET A 142 24.58 -9.35 -21.22
CA MET A 142 24.39 -7.97 -20.81
C MET A 142 25.32 -6.95 -21.49
N SER A 143 26.45 -7.40 -22.04
CA SER A 143 27.40 -6.53 -22.76
C SER A 143 26.83 -5.89 -24.03
N GLY A 144 25.82 -6.50 -24.65
CA GLY A 144 25.17 -5.99 -25.86
C GLY A 144 24.18 -4.83 -25.62
N PHE A 145 23.71 -4.65 -24.38
CA PHE A 145 22.64 -3.71 -24.03
C PHE A 145 23.14 -2.36 -23.50
N GLY A 146 24.16 -1.76 -24.13
CA GLY A 146 24.78 -0.52 -23.65
C GLY A 146 23.84 0.69 -23.50
N ASN A 147 22.72 0.70 -24.24
CA ASN A 147 21.72 1.77 -24.23
C ASN A 147 20.60 1.59 -23.20
N LEU A 148 20.60 0.48 -22.45
CA LEU A 148 19.50 0.13 -21.56
C LEU A 148 19.31 1.16 -20.45
N VAL A 149 18.05 1.58 -20.24
CA VAL A 149 17.62 2.53 -19.20
C VAL A 149 16.73 1.84 -18.16
N TYR A 150 15.92 0.90 -18.61
CA TYR A 150 14.97 0.14 -17.80
C TYR A 150 15.18 -1.35 -18.03
N ALA A 151 15.38 -2.10 -16.96
CA ALA A 151 15.49 -3.54 -16.97
C ALA A 151 14.61 -4.15 -15.88
N ASN A 152 13.70 -5.04 -16.26
CA ASN A 152 12.85 -5.77 -15.34
C ASN A 152 13.08 -7.28 -15.49
N PHE A 153 13.66 -7.87 -14.45
CA PHE A 153 13.96 -9.28 -14.30
C PHE A 153 13.19 -9.89 -13.11
N SER A 154 12.12 -9.22 -12.67
CA SER A 154 11.33 -9.70 -11.52
C SER A 154 10.62 -11.01 -11.82
N GLU A 155 10.27 -11.77 -10.77
CA GLU A 155 9.51 -13.02 -10.90
C GLU A 155 10.21 -14.01 -11.83
N ASN A 156 11.46 -14.33 -11.50
CA ASN A 156 12.28 -15.29 -12.24
C ASN A 156 12.95 -16.28 -11.27
N LEU A 157 13.79 -17.17 -11.82
CA LEU A 157 14.56 -18.16 -11.06
C LEU A 157 16.03 -17.75 -10.87
N ILE A 158 16.34 -16.45 -10.93
CA ILE A 158 17.73 -15.98 -11.01
C ILE A 158 18.43 -16.20 -9.68
N ALA A 159 19.34 -17.17 -9.65
CA ALA A 159 20.21 -17.43 -8.50
C ALA A 159 21.58 -16.77 -8.65
N VAL A 160 22.03 -16.54 -9.90
CA VAL A 160 23.36 -16.03 -10.20
C VAL A 160 23.29 -14.79 -11.09
N ILE A 161 23.91 -13.71 -10.63
CA ILE A 161 24.27 -12.56 -11.47
C ILE A 161 25.78 -12.57 -11.57
N GLU A 162 26.31 -12.73 -12.78
CA GLU A 162 27.76 -12.71 -12.97
C GLU A 162 28.36 -11.36 -12.54
N PRO A 163 29.57 -11.36 -11.95
CA PRO A 163 30.23 -10.13 -11.54
C PRO A 163 30.34 -9.12 -12.69
N ASN A 164 29.90 -7.88 -12.43
CA ASN A 164 29.93 -6.79 -13.41
C ASN A 164 29.02 -6.98 -14.63
N ALA A 165 28.00 -7.85 -14.57
CA ALA A 165 27.05 -8.02 -15.66
C ALA A 165 26.48 -6.68 -16.17
N PHE A 166 26.20 -5.73 -15.27
CA PHE A 166 25.61 -4.43 -15.62
C PHE A 166 26.63 -3.29 -15.89
N ARG A 167 27.93 -3.59 -15.91
CA ARG A 167 29.00 -2.57 -15.98
C ARG A 167 28.94 -1.68 -17.23
N HIS A 168 28.48 -2.22 -18.36
CA HIS A 168 28.45 -1.49 -19.64
C HIS A 168 27.21 -0.61 -19.81
N MET A 169 26.17 -0.79 -18.98
CA MET A 169 24.88 -0.09 -19.11
C MET A 169 24.93 1.27 -18.44
N LYS A 170 25.69 2.18 -19.05
CA LYS A 170 25.90 3.53 -18.52
C LYS A 170 24.61 4.35 -18.40
N ASN A 171 23.54 3.96 -19.10
CA ASN A 171 22.26 4.67 -19.07
C ASN A 171 21.23 4.05 -18.12
N LEU A 172 21.53 2.91 -17.47
CA LEU A 172 20.57 2.19 -16.64
C LEU A 172 20.15 3.06 -15.46
N ARG A 173 18.84 3.18 -15.26
CA ARG A 173 18.23 3.97 -14.18
C ARG A 173 17.33 3.12 -13.29
N PHE A 174 16.72 2.09 -13.85
CA PHE A 174 15.78 1.22 -13.18
C PHE A 174 16.19 -0.23 -13.39
N LEU A 175 16.39 -0.95 -12.29
CA LEU A 175 16.65 -2.38 -12.27
C LEU A 175 15.77 -3.04 -11.22
N ASP A 176 14.93 -3.97 -11.66
CA ASP A 176 14.07 -4.77 -10.79
C ASP A 176 14.47 -6.25 -10.86
N LEU A 177 14.81 -6.80 -9.70
CA LEU A 177 15.18 -8.20 -9.46
C LEU A 177 14.27 -8.84 -8.40
N THR A 178 13.09 -8.24 -8.15
CA THR A 178 12.12 -8.71 -7.16
C THR A 178 11.70 -10.17 -7.43
N THR A 179 11.52 -10.98 -6.39
CA THR A 179 11.10 -12.39 -6.53
C THR A 179 12.08 -13.19 -7.39
N ASN A 180 13.25 -13.48 -6.82
CA ASN A 180 14.30 -14.31 -7.41
C ASN A 180 15.00 -15.12 -6.29
N TYR A 181 16.15 -15.73 -6.58
CA TYR A 181 16.89 -16.58 -5.65
C TYR A 181 18.23 -15.97 -5.21
N GLN A 182 18.38 -14.64 -5.27
CA GLN A 182 19.64 -13.97 -4.94
C GLN A 182 19.99 -14.12 -3.46
N GLU A 183 21.20 -14.59 -3.17
CA GLU A 183 21.78 -14.61 -1.82
C GLU A 183 22.72 -13.41 -1.55
N ASN A 184 23.27 -12.84 -2.62
CA ASN A 184 24.10 -11.64 -2.62
C ASN A 184 23.93 -10.87 -3.95
N ILE A 185 24.49 -9.67 -4.06
CA ILE A 185 24.48 -8.94 -5.34
C ILE A 185 25.78 -8.19 -5.61
N THR A 186 26.25 -8.28 -6.86
CA THR A 186 27.37 -7.48 -7.39
C THR A 186 26.98 -6.85 -8.72
N LEU A 187 26.48 -5.61 -8.69
CA LEU A 187 26.05 -4.90 -9.91
C LEU A 187 27.21 -4.34 -10.75
N GLY A 188 28.42 -4.27 -10.17
CA GLY A 188 29.55 -3.53 -10.76
C GLY A 188 29.29 -2.02 -10.77
N GLU A 189 30.16 -1.26 -11.44
CA GLU A 189 29.99 0.19 -11.53
C GLU A 189 28.82 0.59 -12.42
N ASN A 190 27.78 1.16 -11.80
CA ASN A 190 26.66 1.78 -12.51
C ASN A 190 26.33 3.16 -11.94
N ALA A 191 27.02 4.17 -12.47
CA ALA A 191 26.95 5.54 -11.96
C ALA A 191 25.59 6.25 -12.14
N ASN A 192 24.63 5.64 -12.85
CA ASN A 192 23.36 6.28 -13.18
C ASN A 192 22.11 5.57 -12.64
N LEU A 193 22.26 4.41 -12.01
CA LEU A 193 21.14 3.69 -11.41
C LEU A 193 20.47 4.55 -10.33
N ARG A 194 19.14 4.66 -10.38
CA ARG A 194 18.31 5.45 -9.46
C ARG A 194 17.36 4.58 -8.65
N PHE A 195 16.86 3.50 -9.24
CA PHE A 195 15.96 2.55 -8.59
C PHE A 195 16.58 1.16 -8.66
N LEU A 196 16.63 0.49 -7.52
CA LEU A 196 17.04 -0.90 -7.39
C LEU A 196 16.07 -1.63 -6.47
N SER A 197 15.43 -2.67 -6.99
CA SER A 197 14.67 -3.63 -6.17
C SER A 197 15.32 -5.00 -6.22
N ILE A 198 15.54 -5.58 -5.04
CA ILE A 198 15.99 -6.97 -4.83
C ILE A 198 15.15 -7.57 -3.71
N SER A 199 13.87 -7.21 -3.66
CA SER A 199 12.94 -7.73 -2.67
C SER A 199 12.53 -9.16 -2.97
N ASN A 200 12.00 -9.86 -1.96
CA ASN A 200 11.55 -11.24 -2.11
C ASN A 200 12.66 -12.16 -2.67
N ASN A 201 13.84 -12.10 -2.05
CA ASN A 201 15.02 -12.88 -2.39
C ASN A 201 15.56 -13.58 -1.12
N ASN A 202 16.76 -14.15 -1.19
CA ASN A 202 17.38 -14.90 -0.11
C ASN A 202 18.50 -14.14 0.62
N LEU A 203 18.48 -12.80 0.60
CA LEU A 203 19.53 -11.98 1.22
C LEU A 203 19.52 -12.12 2.76
N ARG A 204 20.66 -12.47 3.36
CA ARG A 204 20.84 -12.58 4.83
C ARG A 204 21.80 -11.53 5.39
N ASP A 205 22.92 -11.35 4.70
CA ASP A 205 23.96 -10.38 5.05
C ASP A 205 24.11 -9.42 3.86
N PHE A 206 24.02 -8.12 4.14
CA PHE A 206 24.08 -7.09 3.11
C PHE A 206 24.93 -5.91 3.56
N GLN A 207 26.12 -5.80 2.97
CA GLN A 207 27.03 -4.69 3.26
C GLN A 207 26.86 -3.54 2.29
N TRP A 208 26.61 -2.34 2.80
CA TRP A 208 26.40 -1.13 2.00
C TRP A 208 27.62 -0.76 1.14
N CYS A 209 28.82 -1.18 1.52
CA CYS A 209 30.03 -0.88 0.76
C CYS A 209 29.98 -1.40 -0.68
N HIS A 210 29.25 -2.50 -0.93
CA HIS A 210 29.05 -3.03 -2.29
C HIS A 210 28.23 -2.10 -3.18
N LEU A 211 27.42 -1.21 -2.61
CA LEU A 211 26.62 -0.24 -3.36
C LEU A 211 27.27 1.14 -3.50
N ARG A 212 28.50 1.34 -3.00
CA ARG A 212 29.25 2.62 -3.16
C ARG A 212 29.40 3.04 -4.62
N VAL A 213 29.36 2.06 -5.51
CA VAL A 213 29.46 2.24 -6.96
C VAL A 213 28.18 2.77 -7.62
N LEU A 214 27.10 2.99 -6.83
CA LEU A 214 25.80 3.49 -7.26
C LEU A 214 25.49 4.87 -6.64
N PRO A 215 26.30 5.91 -6.91
CA PRO A 215 26.21 7.20 -6.20
C PRO A 215 24.89 7.96 -6.46
N LYS A 216 24.14 7.60 -7.50
CA LYS A 216 22.86 8.23 -7.87
C LYS A 216 21.62 7.46 -7.43
N LEU A 217 21.78 6.37 -6.66
CA LEU A 217 20.64 5.59 -6.21
C LEU A 217 19.74 6.43 -5.30
N GLU A 218 18.47 6.52 -5.67
CA GLU A 218 17.42 7.27 -4.98
C GLU A 218 16.48 6.32 -4.22
N GLU A 219 16.25 5.11 -4.73
CA GLU A 219 15.35 4.12 -4.14
C GLU A 219 16.01 2.74 -4.04
N LEU A 220 15.96 2.16 -2.84
CA LEU A 220 16.45 0.82 -2.55
C LEU A 220 15.37 0.01 -1.84
N HIS A 221 14.94 -1.07 -2.50
CA HIS A 221 13.92 -1.99 -2.00
C HIS A 221 14.56 -3.35 -1.71
N LEU A 222 14.56 -3.72 -0.43
CA LEU A 222 15.13 -4.96 0.13
C LEU A 222 14.08 -5.72 0.97
N HIS A 223 12.81 -5.40 0.80
CA HIS A 223 11.74 -6.01 1.60
C HIS A 223 11.59 -7.51 1.30
N SER A 224 11.02 -8.27 2.24
CA SER A 224 10.84 -9.73 2.07
C SER A 224 12.17 -10.45 1.82
N ASN A 225 13.19 -10.14 2.60
CA ASN A 225 14.44 -10.90 2.63
C ASN A 225 14.64 -11.48 4.04
N TRP A 226 15.82 -12.00 4.33
CA TRP A 226 16.17 -12.62 5.61
C TRP A 226 17.15 -11.77 6.41
N LEU A 227 17.17 -10.44 6.21
CA LEU A 227 18.13 -9.55 6.86
C LEU A 227 17.90 -9.52 8.37
N GLU A 228 18.96 -9.76 9.15
CA GLU A 228 18.90 -9.72 10.62
C GLU A 228 19.48 -8.42 11.19
N HIS A 229 20.39 -7.78 10.45
CA HIS A 229 21.05 -6.54 10.83
C HIS A 229 21.31 -5.66 9.60
N LEU A 230 21.46 -4.36 9.84
CA LEU A 230 21.85 -3.37 8.84
C LEU A 230 23.13 -2.66 9.28
N ASP A 231 24.09 -2.55 8.38
CA ASP A 231 25.37 -1.88 8.62
C ASP A 231 25.21 -0.38 8.88
N MET A 232 26.21 0.21 9.52
CA MET A 232 26.22 1.65 9.79
C MET A 232 26.50 2.48 8.53
N GLY A 233 25.99 3.71 8.52
CA GLY A 233 26.42 4.74 7.58
C GLY A 233 26.02 4.49 6.13
N ILE A 234 24.78 4.06 5.87
CA ILE A 234 24.28 3.80 4.51
C ILE A 234 24.52 4.99 3.56
N PHE A 235 24.43 6.23 4.05
CA PHE A 235 24.58 7.44 3.24
C PHE A 235 26.04 7.79 2.89
N TYR A 236 27.02 7.07 3.43
CA TYR A 236 28.38 7.10 2.89
C TYR A 236 28.51 6.28 1.61
N ALA A 237 27.64 5.28 1.42
CA ALA A 237 27.55 4.53 0.18
C ALA A 237 26.53 5.13 -0.80
N LEU A 238 25.39 5.56 -0.29
CA LEU A 238 24.24 6.01 -1.07
C LEU A 238 23.84 7.44 -0.69
N PRO A 239 24.59 8.46 -1.12
CA PRO A 239 24.41 9.84 -0.67
C PRO A 239 23.11 10.50 -1.17
N ASN A 240 22.40 9.90 -2.12
CA ASN A 240 21.15 10.41 -2.70
C ASN A 240 19.92 9.57 -2.34
N LEU A 241 20.04 8.59 -1.43
CA LEU A 241 18.96 7.66 -1.11
C LEU A 241 17.78 8.36 -0.42
N ARG A 242 16.61 8.35 -1.07
CA ARG A 242 15.36 8.97 -0.62
C ARG A 242 14.37 7.95 -0.08
N VAL A 243 14.37 6.74 -0.64
CA VAL A 243 13.45 5.66 -0.25
C VAL A 243 14.27 4.45 0.17
N LEU A 244 14.05 3.98 1.39
CA LEU A 244 14.60 2.72 1.89
C LEU A 244 13.46 1.85 2.40
N ASN A 245 13.26 0.71 1.75
CA ASN A 245 12.29 -0.29 2.17
C ASN A 245 13.01 -1.58 2.59
N VAL A 246 12.99 -1.86 3.89
CA VAL A 246 13.55 -3.07 4.52
C VAL A 246 12.46 -3.84 5.29
N SER A 247 11.21 -3.65 4.91
CA SER A 247 10.07 -4.29 5.55
C SER A 247 10.10 -5.81 5.38
N ASN A 248 9.38 -6.55 6.22
CA ASN A 248 9.26 -8.00 6.14
C ASN A 248 10.64 -8.70 6.12
N ASN A 249 11.48 -8.37 7.10
CA ASN A 249 12.79 -8.98 7.34
C ASN A 249 12.87 -9.43 8.82
N ASN A 250 14.04 -9.84 9.29
CA ASN A 250 14.28 -10.29 10.67
C ASN A 250 15.00 -9.23 11.52
N LEU A 251 14.86 -7.94 11.19
CA LEU A 251 15.57 -6.86 11.87
C LEU A 251 15.02 -6.66 13.29
N PHE A 252 15.87 -6.77 14.30
CA PHE A 252 15.46 -6.69 15.71
C PHE A 252 15.74 -5.32 16.37
N GLU A 253 16.47 -4.44 15.69
CA GLU A 253 16.82 -3.12 16.19
C GLU A 253 16.93 -2.10 15.06
N ILE A 254 16.85 -0.81 15.42
CA ILE A 254 17.15 0.32 14.55
C ILE A 254 18.28 1.12 15.21
N LYS A 255 19.47 1.09 14.62
CA LYS A 255 20.63 1.82 15.15
C LYS A 255 20.67 3.24 14.62
N ARG A 256 20.93 4.21 15.50
CA ARG A 256 21.22 5.60 15.10
C ARG A 256 22.40 5.68 14.12
N THR A 257 23.37 4.79 14.23
CA THR A 257 24.56 4.74 13.36
C THR A 257 24.24 4.34 11.92
N LEU A 258 23.11 3.66 11.65
CA LEU A 258 22.63 3.36 10.30
C LEU A 258 22.50 4.65 9.47
N PHE A 259 21.94 5.69 10.08
CA PHE A 259 21.62 6.94 9.39
C PHE A 259 22.73 7.99 9.42
N MET A 260 23.99 7.58 9.67
CA MET A 260 25.13 8.50 9.58
C MET A 260 25.34 8.93 8.12
N ALA A 261 25.54 10.22 7.92
CA ALA A 261 25.72 10.86 6.63
C ALA A 261 26.84 11.92 6.69
N PRO A 262 27.55 12.18 5.58
CA PRO A 262 28.62 13.20 5.53
C PRO A 262 28.17 14.59 5.98
N GLY A 263 26.96 15.02 5.59
CA GLY A 263 26.40 16.34 5.93
C GLY A 263 25.54 16.38 7.20
N GLU A 264 25.70 15.40 8.10
CA GLU A 264 24.86 15.10 9.28
C GLU A 264 23.39 14.75 9.00
N ILE A 265 22.76 15.41 8.03
CA ILE A 265 21.36 15.23 7.64
C ILE A 265 21.29 14.19 6.52
N ALA A 266 20.52 13.13 6.78
CA ALA A 266 20.20 12.12 5.79
C ALA A 266 19.16 12.67 4.77
N PRO A 267 19.31 12.38 3.47
CA PRO A 267 18.36 12.78 2.43
C PRO A 267 17.03 11.99 2.44
N LEU A 268 16.91 10.96 3.29
CA LEU A 268 15.80 10.02 3.31
C LEU A 268 14.44 10.71 3.52
N GLU A 269 13.47 10.34 2.68
CA GLU A 269 12.09 10.83 2.68
C GLU A 269 11.09 9.74 3.10
N LEU A 270 11.38 8.48 2.79
CA LEU A 270 10.58 7.32 3.19
C LEU A 270 11.46 6.24 3.79
N LEU A 271 11.11 5.79 5.01
CA LEU A 271 11.69 4.62 5.65
C LEU A 271 10.59 3.63 5.98
N ASP A 272 10.64 2.47 5.34
CA ASP A 272 9.77 1.34 5.68
C ASP A 272 10.57 0.25 6.40
N TYR A 273 10.24 0.07 7.68
CA TYR A 273 10.78 -0.93 8.60
C TYR A 273 9.68 -1.87 9.11
N SER A 274 8.51 -1.87 8.46
CA SER A 274 7.36 -2.65 8.91
C SER A 274 7.60 -4.16 8.84
N SER A 275 6.81 -4.93 9.59
CA SER A 275 6.90 -6.41 9.60
C SER A 275 8.29 -6.92 9.94
N ASN A 276 8.96 -6.30 10.91
CA ASN A 276 10.23 -6.75 11.47
C ASN A 276 10.02 -7.15 12.95
N ILE A 277 11.08 -7.37 13.71
CA ILE A 277 11.01 -7.82 15.11
C ILE A 277 11.57 -6.78 16.09
N VAL A 278 11.53 -5.49 15.73
CA VAL A 278 12.01 -4.37 16.57
C VAL A 278 11.20 -4.26 17.86
N LYS A 279 11.89 -4.22 19.00
CA LYS A 279 11.25 -4.16 20.35
C LYS A 279 11.30 -2.78 21.01
N VAL A 280 12.34 -2.00 20.72
CA VAL A 280 12.62 -0.74 21.42
C VAL A 280 12.96 0.34 20.39
N LEU A 281 12.42 1.54 20.60
CA LEU A 281 12.89 2.75 19.92
C LEU A 281 13.76 3.57 20.87
N ASP A 282 15.05 3.58 20.60
CA ASP A 282 16.06 4.23 21.43
C ASP A 282 16.06 5.75 21.31
N ASP A 283 16.81 6.38 22.21
CA ASP A 283 16.97 7.82 22.27
C ASP A 283 17.50 8.41 20.95
N SER A 284 16.73 9.35 20.39
CA SER A 284 17.13 10.14 19.22
C SER A 284 17.56 9.28 18.02
N VAL A 285 17.00 8.07 17.88
CA VAL A 285 17.38 7.10 16.84
C VAL A 285 17.21 7.66 15.43
N PHE A 286 16.21 8.52 15.21
CA PHE A 286 15.92 9.14 13.91
C PHE A 286 16.41 10.59 13.76
N CYS A 287 17.23 11.11 14.68
CA CYS A 287 17.56 12.56 14.73
C CYS A 287 18.25 13.14 13.49
N ARG A 288 18.82 12.29 12.63
CA ARG A 288 19.45 12.69 11.36
C ARG A 288 18.48 12.73 10.18
N LEU A 289 17.28 12.16 10.33
CA LEU A 289 16.29 12.01 9.27
C LEU A 289 15.36 13.25 9.15
N LYS A 290 15.95 14.46 9.08
CA LYS A 290 15.17 15.72 9.10
C LYS A 290 14.26 15.91 7.89
N LYS A 291 14.52 15.21 6.78
CA LYS A 291 13.72 15.23 5.54
C LYS A 291 12.65 14.13 5.47
N LEU A 292 12.61 13.22 6.45
CA LEU A 292 11.70 12.07 6.44
C LEU A 292 10.25 12.55 6.48
N ARG A 293 9.44 12.05 5.56
CA ARG A 293 8.01 12.34 5.43
C ARG A 293 7.17 11.17 5.90
N THR A 294 7.63 9.95 5.64
CA THR A 294 6.92 8.72 6.01
C THR A 294 7.84 7.80 6.79
N LEU A 295 7.40 7.41 7.98
CA LEU A 295 8.04 6.39 8.80
C LEU A 295 7.05 5.26 9.05
N ASN A 296 7.34 4.09 8.49
CA ASN A 296 6.52 2.90 8.67
C ASN A 296 7.19 1.90 9.63
N LEU A 297 6.59 1.74 10.81
CA LEU A 297 7.00 0.79 11.85
C LEU A 297 5.87 -0.20 12.17
N TRP A 298 4.90 -0.34 11.25
CA TRP A 298 3.78 -1.26 11.37
C TRP A 298 4.26 -2.70 11.64
N LEU A 299 3.51 -3.46 12.44
CA LEU A 299 3.71 -4.90 12.63
C LEU A 299 5.12 -5.26 13.14
N ASN A 300 5.65 -4.47 14.08
CA ASN A 300 6.85 -4.82 14.83
C ASN A 300 6.48 -5.34 16.23
N GLN A 301 7.47 -5.46 17.12
CA GLN A 301 7.27 -5.87 18.51
C GLN A 301 7.50 -4.72 19.50
N ILE A 302 7.34 -3.46 19.04
CA ILE A 302 7.72 -2.28 19.81
C ILE A 302 6.89 -2.23 21.09
N ASN A 303 7.55 -2.33 22.24
CA ASN A 303 6.91 -2.27 23.55
C ASN A 303 7.42 -1.10 24.40
N ARG A 304 8.54 -0.48 24.01
CA ARG A 304 9.15 0.67 24.68
C ARG A 304 9.56 1.71 23.65
N ILE A 305 9.20 2.96 23.92
CA ILE A 305 9.56 4.13 23.12
C ILE A 305 10.25 5.11 24.05
N HIS A 306 11.48 5.51 23.71
CA HIS A 306 12.16 6.59 24.45
C HIS A 306 11.43 7.93 24.21
N PRO A 307 11.31 8.83 25.21
CA PRO A 307 10.63 10.12 25.05
C PRO A 307 11.16 10.99 23.89
N ARG A 308 12.44 10.80 23.52
CA ARG A 308 13.09 11.50 22.40
C ARG A 308 13.28 10.64 21.14
N ALA A 309 12.61 9.49 21.02
CA ALA A 309 12.80 8.58 19.89
C ALA A 309 12.58 9.28 18.53
N PHE A 310 11.55 10.12 18.44
CA PHE A 310 11.18 10.86 17.23
C PHE A 310 11.78 12.28 17.14
N LEU A 311 12.73 12.61 18.01
CA LEU A 311 13.42 13.90 17.96
C LEU A 311 14.12 14.06 16.59
N GLY A 312 13.97 15.23 15.95
CA GLY A 312 14.58 15.56 14.67
C GLY A 312 13.71 15.29 13.44
N LEU A 313 12.58 14.59 13.58
CA LEU A 313 11.64 14.28 12.50
C LEU A 313 10.72 15.48 12.15
N SER A 314 11.30 16.65 11.90
CA SER A 314 10.56 17.92 11.70
C SER A 314 9.69 17.96 10.45
N SER A 315 9.99 17.12 9.45
CA SER A 315 9.25 17.04 8.19
C SER A 315 8.30 15.84 8.11
N LEU A 316 8.17 15.05 9.18
CA LEU A 316 7.37 13.83 9.17
C LEU A 316 5.89 14.17 9.02
N GLN A 317 5.26 13.58 8.02
CA GLN A 317 3.83 13.75 7.69
C GLN A 317 3.02 12.53 8.12
N THR A 318 3.58 11.33 8.00
CA THR A 318 2.89 10.07 8.31
C THR A 318 3.74 9.18 9.20
N LEU A 319 3.15 8.75 10.33
CA LEU A 319 3.75 7.81 11.27
C LEU A 319 2.84 6.60 11.49
N HIS A 320 3.32 5.42 11.08
CA HIS A 320 2.64 4.15 11.27
C HIS A 320 3.30 3.37 12.42
N LEU A 321 2.55 3.17 13.51
CA LEU A 321 2.96 2.41 14.69
C LEU A 321 1.96 1.29 15.01
N GLN A 322 0.99 1.04 14.13
CA GLN A 322 -0.05 0.06 14.37
C GLN A 322 0.48 -1.38 14.43
N GLY A 323 -0.22 -2.27 15.13
CA GLY A 323 0.17 -3.67 15.23
C GLY A 323 1.46 -3.91 16.02
N ASN A 324 1.78 -3.05 16.99
CA ASN A 324 2.91 -3.20 17.91
C ASN A 324 2.44 -3.65 19.31
N LYS A 325 3.32 -3.59 20.31
CA LYS A 325 3.04 -3.96 21.70
C LYS A 325 3.10 -2.75 22.65
N ILE A 326 2.87 -1.54 22.14
CA ILE A 326 3.03 -0.29 22.88
C ILE A 326 1.95 -0.21 23.97
N SER A 327 2.36 -0.09 25.23
CA SER A 327 1.43 0.02 26.37
C SER A 327 1.44 1.40 27.03
N ILE A 328 2.59 2.07 26.98
CA ILE A 328 2.81 3.40 27.57
C ILE A 328 3.36 4.32 26.49
N LEU A 329 2.75 5.50 26.36
CA LEU A 329 3.26 6.60 25.56
C LEU A 329 3.89 7.63 26.52
N PRO A 330 5.20 7.93 26.39
CA PRO A 330 5.82 8.95 27.21
C PRO A 330 5.24 10.35 26.94
N ASP A 331 5.37 11.23 27.92
CA ASP A 331 5.11 12.65 27.73
C ASP A 331 6.01 13.23 26.63
N ASP A 332 5.44 14.15 25.87
CA ASP A 332 6.05 14.91 24.77
C ASP A 332 6.62 14.05 23.61
N VAL A 333 6.32 12.75 23.57
CA VAL A 333 6.90 11.81 22.57
C VAL A 333 6.59 12.23 21.12
N PHE A 334 5.45 12.86 20.87
CA PHE A 334 5.07 13.37 19.55
C PHE A 334 5.17 14.91 19.42
N ALA A 335 5.61 15.61 20.46
CA ALA A 335 5.55 17.08 20.53
C ALA A 335 6.34 17.79 19.42
N ASN A 336 7.40 17.15 18.92
CA ASN A 336 8.29 17.71 17.90
C ASN A 336 7.85 17.42 16.46
N LEU A 337 6.78 16.64 16.25
CA LEU A 337 6.29 16.26 14.92
C LEU A 337 5.39 17.36 14.34
N THR A 338 5.92 18.57 14.17
CA THR A 338 5.15 19.75 13.78
C THR A 338 4.53 19.68 12.37
N ALA A 339 5.03 18.78 11.52
CA ALA A 339 4.50 18.54 10.18
C ALA A 339 3.54 17.34 10.10
N LEU A 340 3.26 16.65 11.22
CA LEU A 340 2.51 15.40 11.23
C LEU A 340 1.07 15.62 10.78
N GLU A 341 0.63 14.83 9.82
CA GLU A 341 -0.72 14.84 9.25
C GLU A 341 -1.51 13.61 9.67
N LYS A 342 -0.84 12.45 9.76
CA LYS A 342 -1.45 11.16 10.07
C LYS A 342 -0.64 10.37 11.10
N LEU A 343 -1.31 9.93 12.16
CA LEU A 343 -0.75 9.04 13.16
C LEU A 343 -1.66 7.82 13.35
N ASP A 344 -1.09 6.63 13.15
CA ASP A 344 -1.78 5.37 13.41
C ASP A 344 -1.10 4.61 14.55
N LEU A 345 -1.82 4.48 15.67
CA LEU A 345 -1.45 3.77 16.89
C LEU A 345 -2.38 2.58 17.14
N SER A 346 -3.20 2.19 16.15
CA SER A 346 -4.18 1.13 16.31
C SER A 346 -3.52 -0.24 16.58
N LYS A 347 -4.26 -1.19 17.15
CA LYS A 347 -3.77 -2.55 17.43
C LYS A 347 -2.48 -2.54 18.27
N ASN A 348 -2.52 -1.81 19.38
CA ASN A 348 -1.47 -1.77 20.40
C ASN A 348 -2.07 -2.15 21.76
N ASN A 349 -1.30 -1.98 22.84
CA ASN A 349 -1.71 -2.29 24.21
C ASN A 349 -1.93 -1.03 25.07
N ILE A 350 -2.23 0.12 24.44
CA ILE A 350 -2.31 1.41 25.14
C ILE A 350 -3.50 1.39 26.09
N GLN A 351 -3.26 1.66 27.37
CA GLN A 351 -4.31 1.68 28.41
C GLN A 351 -4.75 3.08 28.81
N LYS A 352 -3.84 4.05 28.66
CA LYS A 352 -4.02 5.43 29.08
C LYS A 352 -3.46 6.39 28.05
N LEU A 353 -4.12 7.52 27.87
CA LEU A 353 -3.59 8.64 27.07
C LEU A 353 -3.53 9.89 27.94
N GLY A 354 -2.31 10.26 28.33
CA GLY A 354 -2.05 11.39 29.22
C GLY A 354 -2.09 12.75 28.52
N LEU A 355 -2.18 13.81 29.32
CA LEU A 355 -2.24 15.20 28.87
C LEU A 355 -1.11 15.59 27.90
N ARG A 356 0.13 15.17 28.21
CA ARG A 356 1.33 15.69 27.56
C ARG A 356 1.86 14.80 26.44
N VAL A 357 1.19 13.70 26.07
CA VAL A 357 1.67 12.78 25.01
C VAL A 357 1.95 13.50 23.68
N PHE A 358 1.10 14.47 23.31
CA PHE A 358 1.25 15.30 22.11
C PHE A 358 1.97 16.63 22.37
N GLY A 359 2.41 16.87 23.60
CA GLY A 359 2.95 18.14 24.06
C GLY A 359 1.91 19.26 24.13
N GLU A 360 2.36 20.44 24.58
CA GLU A 360 1.50 21.63 24.77
C GLU A 360 1.29 22.43 23.48
N ARG A 361 2.07 22.13 22.44
CA ARG A 361 2.02 22.85 21.16
C ARG A 361 0.93 22.29 20.26
N ILE A 362 0.22 23.18 19.58
CA ILE A 362 -0.79 22.81 18.59
C ILE A 362 -0.12 22.11 17.38
N LEU A 363 -0.51 20.87 17.13
CA LEU A 363 -0.19 20.08 15.94
C LEU A 363 -1.11 20.50 14.78
N ARG A 364 -0.81 21.67 14.19
CA ARG A 364 -1.67 22.34 13.18
C ARG A 364 -1.99 21.51 11.95
N LYS A 365 -1.17 20.51 11.64
CA LYS A 365 -1.32 19.66 10.45
C LYS A 365 -2.02 18.32 10.73
N LEU A 366 -2.16 17.92 11.99
CA LEU A 366 -2.67 16.60 12.33
C LEU A 366 -4.16 16.53 12.01
N ILE A 367 -4.51 15.73 11.02
CA ILE A 367 -5.88 15.56 10.52
C ILE A 367 -6.44 14.16 10.80
N TYR A 368 -5.59 13.17 11.08
CA TYR A 368 -5.97 11.78 11.30
C TYR A 368 -5.25 11.20 12.52
N LEU A 369 -6.03 10.65 13.45
CA LEU A 369 -5.54 9.86 14.58
C LEU A 369 -6.34 8.56 14.71
N ASP A 370 -5.65 7.43 14.64
CA ASP A 370 -6.24 6.12 14.92
C ASP A 370 -5.65 5.50 16.18
N LEU A 371 -6.51 5.28 17.17
CA LEU A 371 -6.24 4.63 18.46
C LEU A 371 -7.07 3.35 18.62
N SER A 372 -7.66 2.83 17.53
CA SER A 372 -8.58 1.70 17.57
C SER A 372 -7.88 0.40 18.01
N ASN A 373 -8.62 -0.55 18.59
CA ASN A 373 -8.07 -1.84 19.04
C ASN A 373 -6.91 -1.65 20.02
N ASN A 374 -7.14 -0.83 21.06
CA ASN A 374 -6.27 -0.67 22.21
C ASN A 374 -7.05 -1.05 23.48
N TYR A 375 -6.51 -0.76 24.65
CA TYR A 375 -7.14 -1.00 25.94
C TYR A 375 -7.46 0.30 26.68
N ILE A 376 -7.68 1.40 25.95
CA ILE A 376 -7.83 2.73 26.54
C ILE A 376 -9.09 2.78 27.38
N ALA A 377 -8.91 2.94 28.69
CA ALA A 377 -9.98 3.16 29.65
C ALA A 377 -9.88 4.57 30.29
N ASP A 378 -8.68 5.15 30.31
CA ASP A 378 -8.37 6.42 30.93
C ASP A 378 -7.83 7.39 29.87
N LEU A 379 -8.68 8.32 29.45
CA LEU A 379 -8.38 9.33 28.45
C LEU A 379 -8.45 10.69 29.13
N HIS A 380 -7.29 11.32 29.33
CA HIS A 380 -7.26 12.59 30.05
C HIS A 380 -8.14 13.63 29.29
N PRO A 381 -8.95 14.44 30.00
CA PRO A 381 -9.90 15.38 29.38
C PRO A 381 -9.29 16.37 28.38
N LEU A 382 -8.00 16.66 28.52
CA LEU A 382 -7.24 17.56 27.66
C LEU A 382 -6.20 16.83 26.79
N ALA A 383 -6.21 15.50 26.71
CA ALA A 383 -5.22 14.73 25.93
C ALA A 383 -5.24 15.08 24.43
N LEU A 384 -6.39 15.51 23.90
CA LEU A 384 -6.58 15.83 22.49
C LEU A 384 -6.57 17.35 22.19
N SER A 385 -6.30 18.20 23.19
CA SER A 385 -6.37 19.67 23.03
C SER A 385 -5.37 20.21 22.01
N SER A 386 -4.28 19.49 21.78
CA SER A 386 -3.20 19.89 20.85
C SER A 386 -3.55 19.69 19.37
N MET A 387 -4.69 19.10 19.02
CA MET A 387 -5.09 18.80 17.63
C MET A 387 -6.49 19.31 17.25
N PRO A 388 -6.75 20.63 17.33
CA PRO A 388 -8.06 21.22 16.99
C PRO A 388 -8.46 21.09 15.51
N PHE A 389 -7.53 20.70 14.63
CA PHE A 389 -7.76 20.52 13.19
C PHE A 389 -8.01 19.07 12.79
N ILE A 390 -8.11 18.16 13.76
CA ILE A 390 -8.38 16.74 13.47
C ILE A 390 -9.70 16.59 12.73
N LYS A 391 -9.70 15.76 11.69
CA LYS A 391 -10.88 15.43 10.88
C LYS A 391 -11.37 14.01 11.13
N GLU A 392 -10.45 13.09 11.37
CA GLU A 392 -10.76 11.69 11.66
C GLU A 392 -10.15 11.29 13.00
N LEU A 393 -11.00 10.92 13.95
CA LEU A 393 -10.60 10.36 15.24
C LEU A 393 -11.21 8.97 15.38
N ARG A 394 -10.36 7.96 15.53
CA ARG A 394 -10.81 6.58 15.67
C ARG A 394 -10.41 6.01 17.02
N LEU A 395 -11.42 5.61 17.79
CA LEU A 395 -11.33 5.06 19.14
C LEU A 395 -12.06 3.71 19.26
N ARG A 396 -12.41 3.10 18.13
CA ARG A 396 -13.09 1.80 18.07
C ARG A 396 -12.38 0.73 18.89
N ARG A 397 -13.11 -0.18 19.54
CA ARG A 397 -12.52 -1.32 20.28
C ARG A 397 -11.51 -0.85 21.32
N ASN A 398 -11.99 -0.04 22.26
CA ASN A 398 -11.27 0.35 23.47
C ASN A 398 -12.11 -0.04 24.69
N ARG A 399 -11.85 0.57 25.85
CA ARG A 399 -12.54 0.30 27.12
C ARG A 399 -13.15 1.58 27.71
N LEU A 400 -13.50 2.54 26.85
CA LEU A 400 -14.07 3.83 27.27
C LEU A 400 -15.46 3.61 27.90
N VAL A 401 -15.68 4.18 29.08
CA VAL A 401 -16.96 4.09 29.82
C VAL A 401 -17.75 5.40 29.74
N SER A 402 -17.05 6.53 29.61
CA SER A 402 -17.64 7.86 29.43
C SER A 402 -16.76 8.70 28.51
N LEU A 403 -17.33 9.82 28.07
CA LEU A 403 -16.66 10.86 27.28
C LEU A 403 -16.64 12.15 28.10
N ASP A 404 -15.59 12.96 27.94
CA ASP A 404 -15.47 14.26 28.62
C ASP A 404 -15.62 15.41 27.62
N LEU A 405 -16.49 16.37 27.92
CA LEU A 405 -16.75 17.54 27.07
C LEU A 405 -15.50 18.31 26.68
N ARG A 406 -14.55 18.46 27.61
CA ARG A 406 -13.32 19.24 27.39
C ARG A 406 -12.42 18.65 26.32
N MET A 407 -12.60 17.35 26.04
CA MET A 407 -11.84 16.63 25.03
C MET A 407 -12.34 16.92 23.62
N PHE A 408 -13.66 17.06 23.45
CA PHE A 408 -14.31 17.25 22.16
C PHE A 408 -14.52 18.72 21.81
N ALA A 409 -14.66 19.60 22.81
CA ALA A 409 -14.82 21.04 22.60
C ALA A 409 -13.78 21.70 21.67
N PRO A 410 -12.49 21.28 21.67
CA PRO A 410 -11.51 21.79 20.71
C PRO A 410 -11.62 21.22 19.28
N LEU A 411 -12.26 20.06 19.09
CA LEU A 411 -12.22 19.26 17.86
C LEU A 411 -13.28 19.71 16.82
N ARG A 412 -13.39 21.02 16.60
CA ARG A 412 -14.43 21.65 15.75
C ARG A 412 -14.36 21.28 14.26
N GLN A 413 -13.30 20.60 13.85
CA GLN A 413 -13.07 20.13 12.48
C GLN A 413 -13.39 18.65 12.29
N LEU A 414 -13.83 17.96 13.34
CA LEU A 414 -14.06 16.52 13.31
C LEU A 414 -15.20 16.18 12.35
N GLN A 415 -14.92 15.28 11.41
CA GLN A 415 -15.83 14.82 10.36
C GLN A 415 -16.19 13.35 10.55
N LEU A 416 -15.28 12.55 11.09
CA LEU A 416 -15.48 11.12 11.35
C LEU A 416 -15.02 10.78 12.77
N LEU A 417 -15.93 10.22 13.55
CA LEU A 417 -15.68 9.73 14.90
C LEU A 417 -16.09 8.26 15.00
N THR A 418 -15.14 7.39 15.36
CA THR A 418 -15.47 6.00 15.72
C THR A 418 -15.25 5.77 17.20
N ILE A 419 -16.32 5.40 17.90
CA ILE A 419 -16.35 5.04 19.33
C ILE A 419 -17.07 3.71 19.54
N ASN A 420 -17.33 2.97 18.47
CA ASN A 420 -17.97 1.67 18.49
C ASN A 420 -17.12 0.60 19.20
N GLU A 421 -17.79 -0.41 19.74
CA GLU A 421 -17.15 -1.48 20.51
C GLU A 421 -16.37 -0.94 21.73
N ASN A 422 -16.99 -0.01 22.47
CA ASN A 422 -16.54 0.48 23.77
C ASN A 422 -17.55 0.05 24.85
N ARG A 423 -17.58 0.74 25.99
CA ARG A 423 -18.47 0.48 27.14
C ARG A 423 -19.24 1.72 27.55
N LEU A 424 -19.52 2.61 26.59
CA LEU A 424 -20.20 3.88 26.86
C LEU A 424 -21.63 3.62 27.32
N GLU A 425 -22.00 4.17 28.48
CA GLU A 425 -23.36 4.07 29.04
C GLU A 425 -24.20 5.32 28.74
N GLU A 426 -23.53 6.46 28.52
CA GLU A 426 -24.14 7.76 28.24
C GLU A 426 -23.24 8.59 27.30
N ILE A 427 -23.86 9.46 26.52
CA ILE A 427 -23.20 10.56 25.81
C ILE A 427 -23.94 11.84 26.17
N ASP A 428 -23.24 12.80 26.77
CA ASP A 428 -23.80 14.10 27.14
C ASP A 428 -24.23 14.89 25.89
N GLY A 429 -25.36 15.60 25.97
CA GLY A 429 -25.85 16.48 24.92
C GLY A 429 -24.84 17.56 24.56
N GLU A 430 -24.16 18.14 25.55
CA GLU A 430 -23.15 19.18 25.33
C GLU A 430 -21.99 18.68 24.46
N ILE A 431 -21.68 17.37 24.48
CA ILE A 431 -20.65 16.79 23.61
C ILE A 431 -21.13 16.79 22.16
N LEU A 432 -22.37 16.38 21.92
CA LEU A 432 -22.95 16.34 20.57
C LEU A 432 -23.09 17.75 19.97
N ASP A 433 -23.35 18.76 20.81
CA ASP A 433 -23.36 20.18 20.46
C ASP A 433 -21.99 20.67 19.96
N THR A 434 -20.87 20.03 20.32
CA THR A 434 -19.54 20.42 19.83
C THR A 434 -19.21 19.87 18.43
N LEU A 435 -20.00 18.93 17.91
CA LEU A 435 -19.69 18.12 16.73
C LEU A 435 -20.38 18.61 15.44
N ASP A 436 -20.39 19.93 15.20
CA ASP A 436 -21.10 20.59 14.10
C ASP A 436 -20.74 20.08 12.69
N ARG A 437 -19.50 19.65 12.49
CA ARG A 437 -18.97 19.20 11.18
C ARG A 437 -18.97 17.68 11.01
N LEU A 438 -19.51 16.95 11.99
CA LEU A 438 -19.47 15.50 11.98
C LEU A 438 -20.40 14.95 10.90
N ASN A 439 -19.82 14.18 9.98
CA ASN A 439 -20.52 13.54 8.86
C ASN A 439 -20.79 12.06 9.16
N HIS A 440 -19.89 11.40 9.89
CA HIS A 440 -19.92 9.96 10.16
C HIS A 440 -19.64 9.67 11.64
N LEU A 441 -20.59 9.00 12.29
CA LEU A 441 -20.50 8.64 13.71
C LEU A 441 -20.70 7.13 13.89
N GLU A 442 -19.69 6.42 14.36
CA GLU A 442 -19.85 5.00 14.72
C GLU A 442 -19.94 4.83 16.24
N LEU A 443 -21.12 4.46 16.74
CA LEU A 443 -21.37 4.23 18.17
C LEU A 443 -21.96 2.85 18.49
N ASN A 444 -22.08 1.99 17.49
CA ASN A 444 -22.57 0.62 17.63
C ASN A 444 -21.77 -0.21 18.65
N ASN A 445 -22.39 -1.23 19.25
CA ASN A 445 -21.78 -2.10 20.25
C ASN A 445 -21.21 -1.32 21.44
N ASN A 446 -22.06 -0.52 22.09
CA ASN A 446 -21.78 0.12 23.38
C ASN A 446 -22.85 -0.33 24.40
N ARG A 447 -23.03 0.42 25.49
CA ARG A 447 -24.04 0.17 26.54
C ARG A 447 -25.06 1.31 26.62
N LEU A 448 -25.29 2.01 25.51
CA LEU A 448 -26.18 3.17 25.46
C LEU A 448 -27.65 2.72 25.51
N THR A 449 -28.41 3.28 26.43
CA THR A 449 -29.86 3.01 26.58
C THR A 449 -30.71 4.14 26.00
N PHE A 450 -30.15 5.33 25.84
CA PHE A 450 -30.76 6.51 25.24
C PHE A 450 -29.69 7.43 24.62
N LEU A 451 -30.15 8.38 23.81
CA LEU A 451 -29.37 9.57 23.44
C LEU A 451 -30.05 10.80 24.06
N PRO A 452 -29.31 11.91 24.25
CA PRO A 452 -29.89 13.21 24.54
C PRO A 452 -31.02 13.57 23.57
N ASP A 453 -31.91 14.48 23.97
CA ASP A 453 -32.99 14.92 23.08
C ASP A 453 -32.41 15.63 21.83
N LEU A 454 -32.50 14.94 20.69
CA LEU A 454 -31.97 15.42 19.42
C LEU A 454 -32.87 16.46 18.75
N LYS A 455 -34.10 16.67 19.23
CA LYS A 455 -35.04 17.64 18.65
C LYS A 455 -34.78 19.05 19.15
N SER A 456 -34.32 19.19 20.39
CA SER A 456 -34.16 20.47 21.07
C SER A 456 -32.80 21.13 20.80
N SER A 457 -31.80 20.38 20.35
CA SER A 457 -30.46 20.90 20.07
C SER A 457 -30.16 21.01 18.55
N GLN A 458 -29.34 21.99 18.16
CA GLN A 458 -28.82 22.15 16.79
C GLN A 458 -27.71 21.12 16.47
N ASN A 459 -27.86 19.89 16.94
CA ASN A 459 -26.80 18.89 16.92
C ASN A 459 -26.63 18.24 15.56
N LEU A 460 -25.39 17.83 15.31
CA LEU A 460 -25.02 16.90 14.24
C LEU A 460 -25.57 17.37 12.88
N LEU A 461 -25.44 18.67 12.57
CA LEU A 461 -26.09 19.30 11.42
C LEU A 461 -25.65 18.72 10.07
N GLN A 462 -24.43 18.20 10.00
CA GLN A 462 -23.84 17.65 8.79
C GLN A 462 -23.86 16.11 8.76
N LEU A 463 -24.47 15.46 9.75
CA LEU A 463 -24.45 14.01 9.88
C LEU A 463 -25.12 13.35 8.68
N ARG A 464 -24.42 12.37 8.10
CA ARG A 464 -24.91 11.58 6.96
C ARG A 464 -25.02 10.10 7.30
N ASN A 465 -24.21 9.62 8.23
CA ASN A 465 -24.18 8.22 8.61
C ASN A 465 -23.95 8.07 10.11
N ILE A 466 -24.76 7.23 10.75
CA ILE A 466 -24.62 6.87 12.17
C ILE A 466 -24.86 5.38 12.39
N THR A 467 -24.02 4.69 13.16
CA THR A 467 -24.28 3.28 13.51
C THR A 467 -24.87 3.16 14.91
N LEU A 468 -26.08 2.60 15.03
CA LEU A 468 -26.79 2.47 16.32
C LEU A 468 -26.77 1.05 16.91
N GLU A 469 -26.54 0.05 16.08
CA GLU A 469 -26.73 -1.37 16.39
C GLU A 469 -25.97 -1.85 17.63
N GLY A 470 -26.46 -2.91 18.28
CA GLY A 470 -25.76 -3.54 19.40
C GLY A 470 -25.67 -2.68 20.65
N ASN A 471 -26.60 -1.76 20.84
CA ASN A 471 -26.78 -1.00 22.07
C ASN A 471 -28.13 -1.40 22.72
N PRO A 472 -28.22 -1.41 24.06
CA PRO A 472 -29.43 -1.72 24.81
C PRO A 472 -30.46 -0.58 24.78
N TRP A 473 -30.81 -0.08 23.59
CA TRP A 473 -31.75 1.03 23.45
C TRP A 473 -33.10 0.71 24.08
N GLN A 474 -33.70 1.68 24.77
CA GLN A 474 -35.14 1.62 25.04
C GLN A 474 -35.89 1.75 23.70
N CYS A 475 -36.90 0.92 23.44
CA CYS A 475 -37.60 0.97 22.14
C CYS A 475 -38.21 2.35 21.86
N LEU A 476 -38.78 3.02 22.88
CA LEU A 476 -39.28 4.39 22.76
C LEU A 476 -38.17 5.39 22.37
N CYS A 477 -36.99 5.28 22.98
CA CYS A 477 -35.85 6.13 22.61
C CYS A 477 -35.38 5.85 21.18
N LEU A 478 -35.34 4.57 20.79
CA LEU A 478 -34.94 4.18 19.43
C LEU A 478 -35.93 4.72 18.38
N ASP A 479 -37.23 4.68 18.66
CA ASP A 479 -38.26 5.26 17.79
C ASP A 479 -38.07 6.79 17.63
N GLU A 480 -37.78 7.48 18.73
CA GLU A 480 -37.47 8.92 18.70
C GLU A 480 -36.21 9.22 17.87
N ILE A 481 -35.13 8.45 18.07
CA ILE A 481 -33.87 8.61 17.33
C ILE A 481 -34.08 8.33 15.83
N THR A 482 -34.70 7.20 15.48
CA THR A 482 -34.91 6.80 14.09
C THR A 482 -35.86 7.74 13.35
N SER A 483 -36.91 8.24 14.01
CA SER A 483 -37.78 9.28 13.48
C SER A 483 -36.99 10.55 13.13
N TRP A 484 -36.11 11.00 14.04
CA TRP A 484 -35.23 12.15 13.81
C TRP A 484 -34.27 11.91 12.63
N LEU A 485 -33.64 10.73 12.55
CA LEU A 485 -32.72 10.36 11.48
C LEU A 485 -33.42 10.29 10.11
N ASN A 486 -34.61 9.69 10.04
CA ASN A 486 -35.40 9.60 8.83
C ASN A 486 -35.80 11.00 8.32
N GLY A 487 -36.24 11.88 9.21
CA GLY A 487 -36.60 13.26 8.86
C GLY A 487 -35.42 14.06 8.27
N ARG A 488 -34.18 13.70 8.61
CA ARG A 488 -32.95 14.33 8.11
C ARG A 488 -32.23 13.53 7.02
N HIS A 489 -32.80 12.42 6.55
CA HIS A 489 -32.20 11.53 5.55
C HIS A 489 -30.79 11.02 5.94
N VAL A 490 -30.59 10.75 7.23
CA VAL A 490 -29.33 10.18 7.75
C VAL A 490 -29.39 8.66 7.63
N SER A 491 -28.35 8.05 7.06
CA SER A 491 -28.24 6.59 6.98
C SER A 491 -27.87 6.00 8.33
N TYR A 492 -28.61 4.99 8.81
CA TYR A 492 -28.29 4.30 10.06
C TYR A 492 -28.46 2.79 10.09
N ALA A 493 -29.13 2.23 9.08
CA ALA A 493 -29.39 0.81 8.97
C ALA A 493 -28.37 0.15 8.04
N ARG A 494 -27.83 -1.00 8.47
CA ARG A 494 -27.13 -1.93 7.57
C ARG A 494 -28.05 -3.13 7.36
N PRO A 495 -28.75 -3.25 6.21
CA PRO A 495 -29.74 -4.32 6.00
C PRO A 495 -29.20 -5.73 6.19
N SER A 496 -27.89 -5.92 5.98
CA SER A 496 -27.19 -7.18 6.17
C SER A 496 -26.81 -7.48 7.62
N SER A 497 -27.03 -6.57 8.57
CA SER A 497 -26.69 -6.80 9.96
C SER A 497 -27.69 -7.74 10.62
N ALA A 498 -27.22 -8.52 11.61
CA ALA A 498 -28.08 -9.42 12.38
C ALA A 498 -29.22 -8.67 13.11
N TYR A 499 -29.03 -7.38 13.39
CA TYR A 499 -30.01 -6.54 14.05
C TYR A 499 -31.17 -6.18 13.11
N PHE A 500 -30.87 -5.61 11.93
CA PHE A 500 -31.91 -5.24 10.96
C PHE A 500 -32.45 -6.43 10.16
N SER A 501 -31.76 -7.57 10.16
CA SER A 501 -32.29 -8.83 9.63
C SER A 501 -33.23 -9.55 10.60
N GLY A 502 -33.49 -9.00 11.79
CA GLY A 502 -34.35 -9.59 12.82
C GLY A 502 -33.76 -10.80 13.58
N ARG A 503 -32.45 -11.06 13.44
CA ARG A 503 -31.76 -12.14 14.17
C ARG A 503 -31.32 -11.72 15.58
N LYS A 504 -31.24 -10.42 15.86
CA LYS A 504 -30.90 -9.84 17.16
C LYS A 504 -31.84 -8.69 17.50
N PRO A 505 -32.13 -8.46 18.79
CA PRO A 505 -32.98 -7.35 19.22
C PRO A 505 -32.30 -6.00 18.95
N LEU A 506 -33.07 -5.05 18.42
CA LEU A 506 -32.63 -3.65 18.24
C LEU A 506 -32.81 -2.81 19.52
N CYS A 507 -33.73 -3.21 20.39
CA CYS A 507 -34.10 -2.46 21.60
C CYS A 507 -34.70 -3.37 22.67
N VAL A 508 -34.84 -2.83 23.89
CA VAL A 508 -35.53 -3.43 25.03
C VAL A 508 -36.86 -2.71 25.23
N VAL A 509 -37.94 -3.49 25.34
CA VAL A 509 -39.27 -2.96 25.67
C VAL A 509 -39.31 -2.65 27.17
N THR A 510 -39.60 -1.39 27.50
CA THR A 510 -39.71 -0.89 28.88
C THR A 510 -41.16 -0.57 29.24
N PRO A 511 -41.56 -0.65 30.51
CA PRO A 511 -42.93 -0.36 30.96
C PRO A 511 -43.29 1.14 30.99
N MET A 512 -42.32 2.01 30.67
CA MET A 512 -42.46 3.46 30.73
C MET A 512 -43.24 4.00 29.52
N ASP A 513 -43.99 5.08 29.70
CA ASP A 513 -44.72 5.76 28.62
C ASP A 513 -43.86 6.74 27.80
N LYS A 514 -42.61 6.97 28.22
CA LYS A 514 -41.67 7.88 27.56
C LYS A 514 -40.24 7.37 27.66
N CYS A 515 -39.39 7.79 26.72
CA CYS A 515 -37.94 7.58 26.77
C CYS A 515 -37.34 8.20 28.04
N LEU A 516 -36.76 7.37 28.91
CA LEU A 516 -36.00 7.84 30.08
C LEU A 516 -34.61 8.28 29.64
N ARG A 517 -34.24 9.52 29.98
CA ARG A 517 -32.96 10.15 29.63
C ARG A 517 -32.08 10.45 30.84
N ASP A 518 -32.27 9.68 31.90
CA ASP A 518 -31.45 9.75 33.10
C ASP A 518 -30.74 8.40 33.31
N LEU A 519 -29.42 8.44 33.48
CA LEU A 519 -28.60 7.25 33.59
C LEU A 519 -28.92 6.44 34.86
N GLN A 520 -29.25 7.10 35.98
CA GLN A 520 -29.57 6.42 37.22
C GLN A 520 -30.96 5.76 37.15
N GLU A 521 -31.94 6.46 36.59
CA GLU A 521 -33.28 5.90 36.36
C GLU A 521 -33.22 4.70 35.41
N THR A 522 -32.46 4.79 34.32
CA THR A 522 -32.33 3.68 33.36
C THR A 522 -31.58 2.47 33.95
N LYS A 523 -30.58 2.69 34.81
CA LYS A 523 -29.93 1.63 35.59
C LYS A 523 -30.89 0.95 36.57
N ALA A 524 -31.73 1.74 37.26
CA ALA A 524 -32.72 1.19 38.18
C ALA A 524 -33.74 0.27 37.47
N GLN A 525 -34.00 0.48 36.18
CA GLN A 525 -34.87 -0.36 35.36
C GLN A 525 -34.19 -1.64 34.85
N GLY A 526 -32.87 -1.83 35.05
CA GLY A 526 -32.16 -3.05 34.63
C GLY A 526 -32.15 -3.29 33.11
N ILE A 527 -32.14 -2.20 32.31
CA ILE A 527 -32.29 -2.27 30.85
C ILE A 527 -31.09 -2.98 30.20
N VAL A 528 -29.88 -2.67 30.65
CA VAL A 528 -28.64 -3.27 30.12
C VAL A 528 -28.61 -4.77 30.41
N GLU A 529 -28.94 -5.17 31.64
CA GLU A 529 -29.00 -6.57 32.06
C GLU A 529 -30.10 -7.35 31.32
N SER A 530 -31.22 -6.68 31.02
CA SER A 530 -32.30 -7.26 30.21
C SER A 530 -31.84 -7.49 28.77
N TYR A 531 -31.13 -6.53 28.18
CA TYR A 531 -30.58 -6.67 26.83
C TYR A 531 -29.53 -7.78 26.72
N GLU A 532 -28.62 -7.90 27.69
CA GLU A 532 -27.58 -8.94 27.70
C GLU A 532 -28.14 -10.36 27.85
N LYS A 533 -29.40 -10.51 28.31
CA LYS A 533 -30.11 -11.80 28.42
C LYS A 533 -30.84 -12.23 27.15
N ILE A 534 -31.10 -11.31 26.22
CA ILE A 534 -31.79 -11.56 24.94
C ILE A 534 -30.76 -11.93 23.88
#